data_AF-A0ABD1RPW3-F1
#
_entry.id   AF-A0ABD1RPW3-F1
#
_cell.length_a   1.000
_cell.length_b   1.000
_cell.length_c   1.000
_cell.angle_alpha   90.00
_cell.angle_beta   90.00
_cell.angle_gamma   90.00
#
_symmetry.space_group_name_H-M   'P 1'
#
loop_
_entity.id
_entity.type
_entity.pdbx_description
1 polymer ?
#
loop_
_entity_poly.entity_id
_entity_poly.type
_entity_poly.pdbx_seq_one_letter_code
_entity_poly.pdbx_strand_id
1 'polypeptide(L)'
;MIKFEETSLEFKRLPYGETFFKNATGRCSNGLLMIDFIALSAGLPLLKPYKEAGANFTPGVNFAVAGSTALPVQTLAAMNIASSVTTSSLDVQLDWMHSHFNSTCQIQKGWIK
;
A
#
# COMPACT_ATOMS: atom_id res chain seq x y z
N MET A 1 4.63 -1.01 4.43
CA MET A 1 3.37 -0.91 5.22
C MET A 1 2.22 -0.76 4.21
N ILE A 2 1.04 -1.31 4.48
CA ILE A 2 -0.20 -0.96 3.77
C ILE A 2 -0.72 0.27 4.48
N LYS A 3 -0.93 1.40 3.79
CA LYS A 3 -1.43 2.60 4.49
C LYS A 3 -2.92 2.46 4.71
N PHE A 4 -3.38 2.81 5.91
CA PHE A 4 -4.80 2.97 6.21
C PHE A 4 -5.11 4.46 6.15
N GLU A 5 -6.25 4.80 5.57
CA GLU A 5 -6.83 6.13 5.77
C GLU A 5 -7.16 6.28 7.26
N GLU A 6 -7.11 7.51 7.80
CA GLU A 6 -6.95 7.84 9.23
C GLU A 6 -7.94 7.21 10.24
N THR A 7 -8.95 6.47 9.80
CA THR A 7 -10.05 5.94 10.60
C THR A 7 -9.80 4.60 11.29
N SER A 8 -8.66 3.93 11.14
CA SER A 8 -8.40 2.64 11.84
C SER A 8 -7.20 2.68 12.80
N LEU A 9 -7.46 3.23 13.99
CA LEU A 9 -6.59 3.09 15.17
C LEU A 9 -6.35 1.63 15.61
N GLU A 10 -7.15 0.68 15.13
CA GLU A 10 -7.00 -0.74 15.48
C GLU A 10 -5.68 -1.33 15.02
N PHE A 11 -5.30 -1.17 13.75
CA PHE A 11 -4.08 -1.79 13.22
C PHE A 11 -2.80 -1.13 13.73
N LYS A 12 -2.93 0.03 14.39
CA LYS A 12 -1.84 0.73 15.10
C LYS A 12 -1.66 0.22 16.54
N ARG A 13 -2.32 -0.87 16.94
CA ARG A 13 -2.17 -1.51 18.26
C ARG A 13 -1.80 -2.97 18.12
N LEU A 14 -1.31 -3.58 19.20
CA LEU A 14 -1.21 -5.04 19.26
C LEU A 14 -2.63 -5.64 19.14
N PRO A 15 -2.79 -6.81 18.48
CA PRO A 15 -1.75 -7.78 18.12
C PRO A 15 -1.04 -7.55 16.76
N TYR A 16 -1.29 -6.44 16.06
CA TYR A 16 -0.88 -6.24 14.66
C TYR A 16 0.62 -5.96 14.44
N GLY A 17 1.42 -7.03 14.44
CA GLY A 17 2.88 -7.03 14.30
C GLY A 17 3.61 -7.72 15.47
N GLU A 18 2.86 -8.27 16.43
CA GLU A 18 3.37 -8.92 17.64
C GLU A 18 4.39 -10.05 17.41
N THR A 19 4.22 -10.89 16.39
CA THR A 19 5.05 -12.09 16.21
C THR A 19 6.39 -11.78 15.58
N PHE A 20 6.42 -10.93 14.54
CA PHE A 20 7.61 -10.64 13.74
C PHE A 20 8.26 -9.30 14.10
N PHE A 21 7.48 -8.23 14.18
CA PHE A 21 8.01 -6.86 14.35
C PHE A 21 8.13 -6.46 15.82
N LYS A 22 7.42 -7.17 16.72
CA LYS A 22 7.35 -6.88 18.17
C LYS A 22 6.84 -5.47 18.49
N ASN A 23 6.11 -4.87 17.55
CA ASN A 23 5.43 -3.59 17.70
C ASN A 23 4.23 -3.53 16.75
N ALA A 24 3.36 -2.54 16.96
CA ALA A 24 2.26 -2.31 16.05
C ALA A 24 2.78 -1.71 14.73
N THR A 25 2.44 -2.34 13.61
CA THR A 25 2.95 -1.95 12.28
C THR A 25 1.93 -1.31 11.36
N GLY A 26 0.64 -1.38 11.73
CA GLY A 26 -0.44 -1.09 10.81
C GLY A 26 -0.84 -2.27 9.93
N ARG A 27 -0.11 -3.38 9.84
CA ARG A 27 -0.53 -4.51 8.97
C ARG A 27 -1.76 -5.23 9.54
N CYS A 28 -2.71 -5.65 8.71
CA CYS A 28 -3.83 -6.53 9.12
C CYS A 28 -3.36 -7.98 9.40
N SER A 29 -2.29 -8.15 10.16
CA SER A 29 -1.72 -9.44 10.55
C SER A 29 -0.89 -9.24 11.81
N ASN A 30 -0.72 -10.29 12.62
CA ASN A 30 0.19 -10.24 13.76
C ASN A 30 1.67 -10.28 13.35
N GLY A 31 1.99 -10.35 12.05
CA GLY A 31 3.34 -10.35 11.53
C GLY A 31 3.38 -10.02 10.04
N LEU A 32 4.01 -10.89 9.26
CA LEU A 32 4.17 -10.73 7.82
C LEU A 32 2.84 -10.93 7.06
N LEU A 33 2.72 -10.25 5.92
CA LEU A 33 1.67 -10.45 4.92
C LEU A 33 2.20 -11.32 3.78
N MET A 34 1.31 -11.88 2.96
CA MET A 34 1.69 -12.69 1.78
C MET A 34 2.72 -11.97 0.88
N ILE A 35 2.52 -10.67 0.62
CA ILE A 35 3.44 -9.86 -0.19
C ILE A 35 4.84 -9.72 0.43
N ASP A 36 4.96 -9.80 1.76
CA ASP A 36 6.27 -9.74 2.41
C ASP A 36 7.06 -11.02 2.15
N PHE A 37 6.40 -12.19 2.20
CA PHE A 37 7.04 -13.45 1.87
C PHE A 37 7.54 -13.45 0.42
N ILE A 38 6.74 -12.92 -0.50
CA ILE A 38 7.14 -12.76 -1.91
C ILE A 38 8.38 -11.86 -2.01
N ALA A 39 8.37 -10.69 -1.37
CA ALA A 39 9.52 -9.77 -1.38
C ALA A 39 10.79 -10.43 -0.81
N LEU A 40 10.68 -11.06 0.36
CA LEU A 40 11.80 -11.74 1.01
C LEU A 40 12.33 -12.91 0.15
N SER A 41 11.45 -13.68 -0.49
CA SER A 41 11.85 -14.77 -1.39
C SER A 41 12.58 -14.28 -2.64
N ALA A 42 12.28 -13.05 -3.07
CA ALA A 42 12.95 -12.37 -4.18
C ALA A 42 14.24 -11.64 -3.75
N GLY A 43 14.65 -11.74 -2.48
CA GLY A 43 15.81 -11.02 -1.95
C GLY A 43 15.59 -9.50 -1.80
N LEU A 44 14.34 -9.04 -1.80
CA LEU A 44 13.98 -7.64 -1.62
C LEU A 44 13.71 -7.33 -0.14
N PRO A 45 13.95 -6.08 0.31
CA PRO A 45 13.50 -5.65 1.63
C PRO A 45 11.97 -5.55 1.67
N LEU A 46 11.42 -5.45 2.88
CA LEU A 46 9.98 -5.22 3.06
C LEU A 46 9.55 -3.89 2.44
N LEU A 47 8.58 -3.96 1.54
CA LEU A 47 8.16 -2.81 0.74
C LEU A 47 7.46 -1.72 1.58
N LYS A 48 7.84 -0.47 1.32
CA LYS A 48 7.26 0.73 1.94
C LYS A 48 5.89 1.08 1.31
N PRO A 49 4.94 1.64 2.07
CA PRO A 49 3.69 2.15 1.49
C PRO A 49 3.99 3.33 0.57
N TYR A 50 3.27 3.42 -0.54
CA TYR A 50 3.35 4.56 -1.44
C TYR A 50 3.08 5.92 -0.76
N LYS A 51 2.12 5.95 0.17
CA LYS A 51 1.74 7.17 0.91
C LYS A 51 2.63 7.44 2.16
N GLU A 52 3.76 6.76 2.33
CA GLU A 52 4.75 7.08 3.39
C GLU A 52 5.56 8.31 2.99
N ALA A 53 5.46 9.38 3.78
CA ALA A 53 6.17 10.62 3.47
C ALA A 53 7.69 10.43 3.61
N GLY A 54 8.44 10.88 2.59
CA GLY A 54 9.91 10.79 2.59
C GLY A 54 10.48 9.37 2.48
N ALA A 55 9.65 8.37 2.18
CA ALA A 55 10.14 7.00 2.00
C ALA A 55 10.99 6.85 0.74
N ASN A 56 12.06 6.06 0.85
CA ASN A 56 12.83 5.62 -0.30
C ASN A 56 12.13 4.44 -0.97
N PHE A 57 11.73 4.62 -2.24
CA PHE A 57 11.05 3.61 -3.04
C PHE A 57 11.97 2.87 -4.03
N THR A 58 13.28 3.14 -4.04
CA THR A 58 14.23 2.46 -4.94
C THR A 58 14.15 0.93 -4.88
N PRO A 59 14.00 0.27 -3.70
CA PRO A 59 13.88 -1.18 -3.64
C PRO A 59 12.50 -1.72 -4.06
N GLY A 60 11.52 -0.83 -4.28
CA GLY A 60 10.13 -1.14 -4.54
C GLY A 60 9.17 -0.44 -3.59
N VAL A 61 7.89 -0.47 -3.95
CA VAL A 61 6.81 0.24 -3.26
C VAL A 61 5.52 -0.59 -3.26
N ASN A 62 4.74 -0.46 -2.18
CA ASN A 62 3.45 -1.12 -2.01
C ASN A 62 2.32 -0.07 -2.06
N PHE A 63 1.41 -0.20 -3.01
CA PHE A 63 0.27 0.71 -3.21
C PHE A 63 -0.99 0.30 -2.44
N ALA A 64 -0.98 -0.89 -1.83
CA ALA A 64 -2.16 -1.43 -1.17
C ALA A 64 -2.63 -0.56 0.00
N VAL A 65 -3.95 -0.44 0.10
CA VAL A 65 -4.69 0.13 1.23
C VAL A 65 -5.68 -0.91 1.71
N ALA A 66 -5.73 -1.19 3.00
CA ALA A 66 -6.65 -2.20 3.51
C ALA A 66 -8.07 -1.67 3.61
N GLY A 67 -9.04 -2.56 3.39
CA GLY A 67 -10.45 -2.20 3.24
C GLY A 67 -10.80 -1.64 1.86
N SER A 68 -9.85 -1.57 0.93
CA SER A 68 -10.12 -1.10 -0.44
C SER A 68 -10.95 -2.09 -1.24
N THR A 69 -11.73 -1.55 -2.15
CA THR A 69 -12.62 -2.30 -3.03
C THR A 69 -12.08 -2.34 -4.45
N ALA A 70 -12.46 -3.38 -5.20
CA ALA A 70 -12.09 -3.48 -6.62
C ALA A 70 -12.77 -2.39 -7.46
N LEU A 71 -14.00 -2.01 -7.09
CA LEU A 71 -14.76 -0.94 -7.73
C LEU A 71 -14.67 0.37 -6.93
N PRO A 72 -14.84 1.54 -7.58
CA PRO A 72 -14.95 2.83 -6.90
C PRO A 72 -16.10 2.85 -5.88
N VAL A 73 -15.93 3.59 -4.80
CA VAL A 73 -16.95 3.73 -3.73
C VAL A 73 -18.28 4.26 -4.30
N GLN A 74 -18.22 5.14 -5.28
CA GLN A 74 -19.40 5.72 -5.96
C GLN A 74 -20.16 4.65 -6.76
N THR A 75 -19.44 3.73 -7.42
CA THR A 75 -20.05 2.61 -8.14
C THR A 75 -20.76 1.66 -7.18
N LEU A 76 -20.14 1.34 -6.04
CA LEU A 76 -20.77 0.52 -5.01
C LEU A 76 -21.99 1.19 -4.40
N ALA A 77 -21.92 2.50 -4.13
CA ALA A 77 -23.05 3.27 -3.62
C ALA A 77 -24.24 3.27 -4.59
N ALA A 78 -23.99 3.38 -5.90
CA ALA A 78 -25.03 3.27 -6.93
C ALA A 78 -25.71 1.89 -6.96
N MET A 79 -25.03 0.84 -6.48
CA MET A 79 -25.56 -0.51 -6.31
C MET A 79 -26.20 -0.75 -4.92
N ASN A 80 -26.36 0.30 -4.11
CA ASN A 80 -26.80 0.22 -2.71
C ASN A 80 -25.87 -0.62 -1.81
N ILE A 81 -24.57 -0.68 -2.14
CA ILE A 81 -23.54 -1.34 -1.32
C ILE A 81 -22.76 -0.27 -0.57
N ALA A 82 -22.87 -0.27 0.76
CA ALA A 82 -22.12 0.64 1.60
C ALA A 82 -20.65 0.19 1.73
N SER A 83 -19.71 1.09 1.40
CA SER A 83 -18.28 0.91 1.67
C SER A 83 -17.75 2.18 2.33
N SER A 84 -17.55 2.12 3.65
CA SER A 84 -17.15 3.28 4.47
C SER A 84 -15.71 3.21 4.98
N VAL A 85 -14.94 2.18 4.59
CA VAL A 85 -13.61 1.93 5.17
C VAL A 85 -12.55 2.86 4.59
N THR A 86 -12.56 3.08 3.28
CA THR A 86 -11.63 3.97 2.57
C THR A 86 -12.20 4.38 1.22
N THR A 87 -11.77 5.53 0.70
CA THR A 87 -12.04 5.96 -0.68
C THR A 87 -10.93 5.55 -1.65
N SER A 88 -9.91 4.84 -1.16
CA SER A 88 -8.73 4.41 -1.93
C SER A 88 -8.97 3.08 -2.68
N SER A 89 -10.01 3.02 -3.51
CA SER A 89 -10.33 1.85 -4.34
C SER A 89 -9.19 1.45 -5.29
N LEU A 90 -9.30 0.26 -5.90
CA LEU A 90 -8.23 -0.30 -6.73
C LEU A 90 -7.83 0.62 -7.90
N ASP A 91 -8.79 1.29 -8.53
CA ASP A 91 -8.54 2.30 -9.56
C ASP A 91 -7.66 3.45 -9.03
N VAL A 92 -7.95 3.96 -7.84
CA VAL A 92 -7.14 5.01 -7.19
C VAL A 92 -5.71 4.50 -6.90
N GLN A 93 -5.57 3.25 -6.47
CA GLN A 93 -4.24 2.64 -6.23
C GLN A 93 -3.46 2.45 -7.54
N LEU A 94 -4.14 2.13 -8.64
CA LEU A 94 -3.54 2.05 -9.96
C LEU A 94 -3.13 3.44 -10.48
N ASP A 95 -3.92 4.48 -10.25
CA ASP A 95 -3.56 5.87 -10.58
C ASP A 95 -2.28 6.31 -9.85
N TRP A 96 -2.13 5.94 -8.59
CA TRP A 96 -0.89 6.17 -7.83
C TRP A 96 0.29 5.41 -8.43
N MET A 97 0.09 4.15 -8.81
CA MET A 97 1.12 3.35 -9.47
C MET A 97 1.55 3.98 -10.80
N HIS A 98 0.59 4.39 -11.64
CA HIS A 98 0.87 5.09 -12.88
C HIS A 98 1.64 6.39 -12.66
N SER A 99 1.22 7.19 -11.68
CA SER A 99 1.90 8.43 -11.31
C SER A 99 3.34 8.19 -10.85
N HIS A 100 3.57 7.14 -10.05
CA HIS A 100 4.89 6.74 -9.58
C HIS A 100 5.80 6.28 -10.73
N PHE A 101 5.29 5.47 -11.66
CA PHE A 101 6.07 5.04 -12.82
C PHE A 101 6.40 6.20 -13.75
N ASN A 102 5.46 7.12 -13.96
CA ASN A 102 5.70 8.30 -14.81
C ASN A 102 6.75 9.25 -14.22
N SER A 103 6.87 9.37 -12.90
CA SER A 103 7.92 10.19 -12.27
C SER A 103 9.28 9.49 -12.24
N THR A 104 9.31 8.16 -12.15
CA THR A 104 10.55 7.37 -12.05
C THR A 104 11.16 7.07 -13.43
N CYS A 105 10.34 6.85 -14.46
CA CYS A 105 10.80 6.49 -15.82
C CYS A 105 11.33 7.66 -16.66
N GLN A 106 11.33 8.90 -16.18
CA GLN A 106 11.95 10.02 -16.91
C GLN A 106 13.49 10.04 -16.79
N ILE A 107 14.09 9.14 -16.02
CA ILE A 107 15.55 9.11 -15.78
C ILE A 107 16.35 8.60 -17.00
N GLN A 108 15.72 8.09 -18.07
CA GLN A 108 16.41 7.65 -19.30
C GLN A 108 16.05 8.46 -20.56
N LYS A 109 16.13 9.79 -20.51
CA LYS A 109 16.06 10.64 -21.73
C LYS A 109 17.25 11.57 -21.95
N GLY A 110 18.40 11.29 -21.31
CA GLY A 110 19.52 12.25 -21.24
C GLY A 110 20.91 11.78 -21.64
N TRP A 111 21.11 10.59 -22.23
CA TRP A 111 22.48 10.09 -22.52
C TRP A 111 22.61 9.43 -23.91
N ILE A 112 22.29 10.19 -24.96
CA ILE A 112 22.87 9.97 -26.29
C ILE A 112 23.22 11.35 -26.87
N LYS A 113 24.47 11.76 -26.69
CA LYS A 113 25.25 12.58 -27.62
C LYS A 113 26.66 12.02 -27.65
#